data_AF-A0A2C9CB29-F1
#
_entry.id   AF-A0A2C9CB29-F1
#
_cell.length_a   1.000
_cell.length_b   1.000
_cell.length_c   1.000
_cell.angle_alpha   90.00
_cell.angle_beta   90.00
_cell.angle_gamma   90.00
#
_symmetry.space_group_name_H-M   'P 1'
#
loop_
_entity.id
_entity.type
_entity.pdbx_description
1 polymer ?
#
loop_
_entity_poly.entity_id
_entity_poly.type
_entity_poly.pdbx_seq_one_letter_code
_entity_poly.pdbx_strand_id
1 'polypeptide(L)'
;MEILFDFINDLPFLMLVFFRVGGILLFAPVFSNTHIPMLLRIAIALILAFILYPNLDKNLHELPSELIPFGLIVVKEIAIGAIVGFAASILFAAFSMAGYLLSNQMGLDMAVIADPSSLSGDESQPFPYFTI
;
A
#
# COMPACT_ATOMS: atom_id res chain seq x y z
N MET A 1 1.95 5.16 -38.61
CA MET A 1 2.64 6.35 -38.06
C MET A 1 1.74 7.10 -37.09
N GLU A 2 0.46 7.33 -37.41
CA GLU A 2 -0.49 8.01 -36.51
C GLU A 2 -0.60 7.40 -35.10
N ILE A 3 -0.72 6.08 -34.98
CA ILE A 3 -0.81 5.37 -33.67
C ILE A 3 0.34 5.74 -32.73
N LEU A 4 1.55 5.93 -33.27
CA LEU A 4 2.73 6.29 -32.48
C LEU A 4 2.61 7.73 -31.93
N PHE A 5 2.11 8.65 -32.74
CA PHE A 5 1.93 10.06 -32.35
C PHE A 5 0.80 10.22 -31.32
N ASP A 6 -0.29 9.47 -31.48
CA ASP A 6 -1.38 9.45 -30.50
C ASP A 6 -0.89 8.95 -29.14
N PHE A 7 -0.11 7.85 -29.14
CA PHE A 7 0.48 7.31 -27.92
C PHE A 7 1.43 8.30 -27.21
N ILE A 8 2.24 9.04 -27.97
CA ILE A 8 3.16 10.04 -27.42
C ILE A 8 2.39 11.19 -26.75
N ASN A 9 1.28 11.64 -27.34
CA ASN A 9 0.43 12.69 -26.77
C ASN A 9 -0.32 12.24 -25.51
N ASP A 10 -0.58 10.94 -25.38
CA ASP A 10 -1.31 10.36 -24.26
C ASP A 10 -0.43 10.01 -23.04
N LEU A 11 0.88 9.90 -23.25
CA LEU A 11 1.85 9.55 -22.22
C LEU A 11 1.83 10.49 -20.99
N PRO A 12 1.72 11.82 -21.14
CA PRO A 12 1.63 12.74 -20.00
C PRO A 12 0.40 12.51 -19.11
N PHE A 13 -0.76 12.20 -19.71
CA PHE A 13 -1.98 11.88 -18.96
C PHE A 13 -1.83 10.57 -18.18
N LEU A 14 -1.24 9.54 -18.81
CA LEU A 14 -0.96 8.28 -18.15
C LEU A 14 0.00 8.45 -16.96
N MET A 15 1.03 9.28 -17.12
CA MET A 15 1.99 9.60 -16.05
C MET A 15 1.31 10.25 -14.85
N LEU A 16 0.38 11.19 -15.06
CA LEU A 16 -0.39 11.84 -13.99
C LEU A 16 -1.27 10.84 -13.22
N VAL A 17 -2.00 9.98 -13.93
CA VAL A 17 -2.81 8.92 -13.30
C VAL A 17 -1.91 7.96 -12.52
N PHE A 18 -0.77 7.58 -13.09
CA PHE A 18 0.22 6.74 -12.42
C PHE A 18 0.73 7.37 -11.12
N PHE A 19 1.05 8.67 -11.10
CA PHE A 19 1.47 9.34 -9.87
C PHE A 19 0.37 9.42 -8.82
N ARG A 20 -0.89 9.64 -9.21
CA ARG A 20 -2.03 9.60 -8.27
C ARG A 20 -2.19 8.22 -7.66
N VAL A 21 -2.27 7.18 -8.49
CA VAL A 21 -2.47 5.79 -8.05
C VAL A 21 -1.26 5.29 -7.25
N GLY A 22 -0.06 5.62 -7.69
CA GLY A 22 1.19 5.35 -6.97
C GLY A 22 1.21 6.03 -5.60
N GLY A 23 0.78 7.29 -5.52
CA GLY A 23 0.60 8.01 -4.25
C GLY A 23 -0.38 7.28 -3.31
N ILE A 24 -1.55 6.87 -3.80
CA ILE A 24 -2.52 6.12 -2.99
C ILE A 24 -1.91 4.81 -2.46
N LEU A 25 -1.26 4.04 -3.32
CA LEU A 25 -0.69 2.73 -2.97
C LEU A 25 0.48 2.82 -1.99
N LEU A 26 1.28 3.89 -2.06
CA LEU A 26 2.38 4.11 -1.12
C LEU A 26 1.88 4.41 0.30
N PHE A 27 0.80 5.18 0.41
CA PHE A 27 0.24 5.60 1.70
C PHE A 27 -0.88 4.68 2.22
N ALA A 28 -1.42 3.78 1.41
CA ALA A 28 -2.41 2.80 1.84
C ALA A 28 -1.75 1.64 2.63
N PRO A 29 -2.24 1.30 3.84
CA PRO A 29 -1.56 0.37 4.74
C PRO A 29 -1.59 -1.07 4.25
N VAL A 30 -2.64 -1.45 3.49
CA VAL A 30 -2.78 -2.77 2.86
C VAL A 30 -1.59 -3.11 1.98
N PHE A 31 -1.12 -2.13 1.21
CA PHE A 31 0.00 -2.29 0.28
C PHE A 31 1.33 -1.83 0.88
N SER A 32 1.32 -1.16 2.02
CA SER A 32 2.52 -0.69 2.71
C SER A 32 3.28 -1.81 3.44
N ASN A 33 2.65 -2.97 3.69
CA ASN A 33 3.22 -4.07 4.47
C ASN A 33 4.56 -4.61 3.90
N THR A 34 5.56 -4.80 4.77
CA THR A 34 6.96 -5.11 4.42
C THR A 34 7.15 -6.37 3.57
N HIS A 35 6.17 -7.28 3.58
CA HIS A 35 6.21 -8.52 2.82
C HIS A 35 6.01 -8.35 1.29
N ILE A 36 5.50 -7.21 0.82
CA ILE A 36 5.29 -6.97 -0.61
C ILE A 36 6.49 -6.22 -1.21
N PRO A 37 7.24 -6.82 -2.15
CA PRO A 37 8.39 -6.14 -2.77
C PRO A 37 7.97 -4.89 -3.54
N MET A 38 8.79 -3.85 -3.49
CA MET A 38 8.49 -2.54 -4.10
C MET A 38 8.19 -2.64 -5.60
N LEU A 39 8.86 -3.56 -6.31
CA LEU A 39 8.63 -3.80 -7.74
C LEU A 39 7.19 -4.22 -8.05
N LEU A 40 6.59 -5.08 -7.20
CA LEU A 40 5.21 -5.53 -7.41
C LEU A 40 4.22 -4.39 -7.18
N ARG A 41 4.50 -3.50 -6.22
CA ARG A 41 3.66 -2.31 -5.95
C ARG A 41 3.63 -1.38 -7.15
N ILE A 42 4.81 -1.11 -7.73
CA ILE A 42 4.94 -0.28 -8.93
C ILE A 42 4.24 -0.93 -10.13
N ALA A 43 4.38 -2.24 -10.30
CA ALA A 43 3.71 -2.97 -11.39
C ALA A 43 2.18 -2.89 -11.26
N ILE A 44 1.63 -3.08 -10.05
CA ILE A 44 0.19 -2.93 -9.79
C ILE A 44 -0.27 -1.50 -10.05
N ALA A 45 0.49 -0.49 -9.60
CA ALA A 45 0.18 0.91 -9.85
C ALA A 45 0.10 1.21 -11.36
N LEU A 46 1.03 0.65 -12.13
CA LEU A 46 1.09 0.84 -13.58
C LEU A 46 -0.07 0.15 -14.30
N ILE A 47 -0.42 -1.07 -13.90
CA ILE A 47 -1.59 -1.79 -14.45
C ILE A 47 -2.88 -1.02 -14.16
N LEU A 48 -3.07 -0.57 -12.91
CA LEU A 48 -4.24 0.21 -12.53
C LEU A 48 -4.31 1.54 -13.28
N ALA A 49 -3.18 2.23 -13.45
CA ALA A 49 -3.12 3.46 -14.24
C ALA A 49 -3.55 3.21 -15.69
N PHE A 50 -3.14 2.09 -16.29
CA PHE A 50 -3.52 1.72 -17.66
C PHE A 50 -5.03 1.44 -17.80
N ILE A 51 -5.64 0.83 -16.78
CA ILE A 51 -7.09 0.55 -16.75
C ILE A 51 -7.90 1.84 -16.53
N LEU A 52 -7.39 2.76 -15.71
CA LEU A 52 -8.06 4.02 -15.38
C LEU A 52 -7.90 5.07 -16.48
N TYR A 53 -6.80 5.02 -17.24
CA TYR A 53 -6.50 5.94 -18.33
C TYR A 53 -7.65 6.18 -19.33
N PRO A 54 -8.34 5.17 -19.91
CA PRO A 54 -9.43 5.41 -20.87
C PRO A 54 -10.67 6.08 -20.25
N ASN A 55 -10.79 6.10 -18.92
CA ASN A 55 -11.87 6.77 -18.22
C ASN A 55 -11.60 8.27 -17.99
N LEU A 56 -10.39 8.75 -18.33
CA LEU A 56 -10.07 10.18 -18.24
C LEU A 56 -10.64 10.91 -19.45
N ASP A 57 -11.52 11.87 -19.18
CA ASP A 57 -12.05 12.76 -20.21
C ASP A 57 -10.96 13.75 -20.64
N LYS A 58 -10.24 13.42 -21.73
CA LYS A 58 -9.08 14.18 -22.24
C LYS A 58 -9.44 15.62 -22.61
N ASN A 59 -10.71 15.88 -22.91
CA ASN A 59 -11.21 17.19 -23.32
C ASN A 59 -11.22 18.23 -22.18
N LEU A 60 -11.16 17.79 -20.92
CA LEU A 60 -11.27 18.68 -19.75
C LEU A 60 -9.93 19.22 -19.25
N HIS A 61 -8.81 18.67 -19.70
CA HIS A 61 -7.48 19.04 -19.21
C HIS A 61 -6.55 19.36 -20.39
N GLU A 62 -6.49 20.63 -20.75
CA GLU A 62 -5.37 21.13 -21.56
C GLU A 62 -4.11 21.07 -20.71
N LEU A 63 -3.21 20.14 -21.05
CA LEU A 63 -1.92 20.06 -20.39
C LEU A 63 -1.05 21.23 -20.88
N PRO A 64 -0.55 22.07 -19.96
CA PRO A 64 0.35 23.14 -20.36
C PRO A 64 1.64 22.53 -20.91
N SER A 65 2.10 23.05 -22.06
CA SER A 65 3.33 22.60 -22.74
C SER A 65 4.61 23.00 -22.00
N GLU A 66 4.50 23.87 -20.99
CA GLU A 66 5.61 24.31 -20.16
C GLU A 66 5.91 23.33 -19.01
N LEU A 67 7.20 23.07 -18.77
CA LEU A 67 7.68 22.12 -17.76
C LEU A 67 7.30 22.52 -16.31
N ILE A 68 7.31 23.81 -16.00
CA ILE A 68 7.03 24.32 -14.65
C ILE A 68 5.58 24.05 -14.22
N PRO A 69 4.54 24.47 -14.98
CA PRO A 69 3.17 24.18 -14.60
C PRO A 69 2.84 22.69 -14.64
N PHE A 70 3.46 21.91 -15.54
CA PHE A 70 3.31 20.45 -15.53
C PHE A 70 3.82 19.82 -14.23
N GLY A 71 5.00 20.23 -13.75
CA GLY A 71 5.53 19.76 -12.47
C GLY A 71 4.62 20.06 -11.29
N LEU A 72 3.98 21.24 -11.28
CA LEU A 72 3.02 21.62 -10.24
C LEU A 72 1.76 20.74 -10.25
N ILE A 73 1.28 20.35 -11.43
CA ILE A 73 0.16 19.40 -11.56
C ILE A 73 0.58 18.03 -11.03
N VAL A 74 1.77 17.53 -11.35
CA VAL A 74 2.28 16.25 -10.83
C VAL A 74 2.32 16.25 -9.30
N VAL A 75 2.85 17.32 -8.69
CA VAL A 75 2.88 17.45 -7.22
C VAL A 75 1.46 17.44 -6.64
N LYS A 76 0.50 18.13 -7.28
CA LYS A 76 -0.91 18.11 -6.88
C LYS A 76 -1.49 16.69 -6.93
N GLU A 77 -1.22 15.92 -7.99
CA GLU A 77 -1.70 14.55 -8.13
C GLU A 77 -1.13 13.60 -7.07
N ILE A 78 0.16 13.73 -6.75
CA ILE A 78 0.80 12.98 -5.66
C ILE A 78 0.18 13.38 -4.31
N ALA A 79 -0.05 14.68 -4.07
CA ALA A 79 -0.65 15.17 -2.84
C ALA A 79 -2.08 14.65 -2.65
N ILE A 80 -2.90 14.66 -3.70
CA ILE A 80 -4.25 14.08 -3.68
C ILE A 80 -4.17 12.59 -3.38
N GLY A 81 -3.29 11.86 -4.06
CA GLY A 81 -3.09 10.42 -3.83
C GLY A 81 -2.67 10.12 -2.39
N ALA A 82 -1.75 10.92 -1.84
CA ALA A 82 -1.29 10.80 -0.46
C ALA A 82 -2.41 11.07 0.55
N ILE A 83 -3.26 12.09 0.34
CA ILE A 83 -4.40 12.39 1.22
C ILE A 83 -5.39 11.22 1.23
N VAL A 84 -5.72 10.66 0.06
CA VAL A 84 -6.62 9.52 -0.05
C VAL A 84 -6.02 8.27 0.60
N GLY A 85 -4.74 7.99 0.36
CA GLY A 85 -4.04 6.86 0.99
C GLY A 85 -3.94 7.03 2.52
N PHE A 86 -3.72 8.24 3.01
CA PHE A 86 -3.68 8.56 4.43
C PHE A 86 -5.05 8.39 5.09
N ALA A 87 -6.14 8.81 4.43
CA ALA A 87 -7.50 8.56 4.92
C ALA A 87 -7.79 7.06 5.06
N ALA A 88 -7.35 6.25 4.07
CA ALA A 88 -7.44 4.79 4.16
C ALA A 88 -6.61 4.22 5.32
N SER A 89 -5.42 4.79 5.58
CA SER A 89 -4.59 4.43 6.74
C SER A 89 -5.32 4.61 8.07
N ILE A 90 -6.02 5.73 8.25
CA ILE A 90 -6.80 6.00 9.47
C ILE A 90 -7.91 4.97 9.67
N LEU A 91 -8.63 4.59 8.60
CA LEU A 91 -9.69 3.58 8.68
C LEU A 91 -9.14 2.22 9.11
N PHE A 92 -8.04 1.77 8.52
CA PHE A 92 -7.38 0.52 8.90
C PHE A 92 -6.84 0.54 10.33
N ALA A 93 -6.29 1.67 10.77
CA ALA A 93 -5.86 1.84 12.15
C ALA A 93 -7.04 1.72 13.13
N ALA A 94 -8.20 2.30 12.79
CA ALA A 94 -9.41 2.18 13.59
C ALA A 94 -9.90 0.73 13.69
N PHE A 95 -9.92 -0.02 12.58
CA PHE A 95 -10.28 -1.44 12.58
C PHE A 95 -9.29 -2.30 13.38
N SER A 96 -7.99 -2.05 13.23
CA SER A 96 -6.95 -2.75 14.01
C SER A 96 -7.11 -2.51 15.51
N MET A 97 -7.36 -1.27 15.91
CA MET A 97 -7.60 -0.91 17.31
C MET A 97 -8.89 -1.55 17.84
N ALA A 98 -9.97 -1.57 17.05
CA ALA A 98 -11.20 -2.24 17.44
C ALA A 98 -11.00 -3.75 17.65
N GLY A 99 -10.24 -4.41 16.76
CA GLY A 99 -9.88 -5.82 16.91
C GLY A 99 -9.07 -6.08 18.18
N TYR A 100 -8.08 -5.23 18.46
CA TYR A 100 -7.26 -5.30 19.67
C TYR A 100 -8.09 -5.14 20.96
N LEU A 101 -9.02 -4.18 20.98
CA LEU A 101 -9.91 -3.98 22.12
C LEU A 101 -10.84 -5.18 22.33
N LEU A 102 -11.36 -5.75 21.24
CA LEU A 102 -12.24 -6.92 21.30
C LEU A 102 -11.48 -8.16 21.81
N SER A 103 -10.27 -8.42 21.32
CA SER A 103 -9.43 -9.53 21.80
C SER A 103 -9.09 -9.39 23.29
N ASN A 104 -8.84 -8.16 23.74
CA ASN A 104 -8.57 -7.89 25.15
C ASN A 104 -9.82 -8.12 26.03
N GLN A 105 -11.00 -7.69 25.57
CA GLN A 105 -12.27 -7.94 26.28
C GLN A 105 -12.64 -9.41 26.35
N MET A 106 -12.34 -10.20 25.31
CA MET A 106 -12.53 -11.64 25.31
C MET A 106 -11.55 -12.38 26.23
N GLY A 107 -10.58 -11.68 26.85
CA GLY A 107 -9.56 -12.28 27.70
C GLY A 107 -8.59 -13.18 26.95
N LEU A 108 -8.58 -13.13 25.62
CA LEU A 108 -7.70 -13.95 24.77
C LEU A 108 -6.22 -13.67 25.07
N ASP A 109 -5.89 -12.43 25.40
CA ASP A 109 -4.54 -12.02 25.78
C ASP A 109 -4.06 -12.73 27.06
N MET A 110 -4.95 -12.94 28.03
CA MET A 110 -4.66 -13.70 29.25
C MET A 110 -4.63 -15.22 29.00
N ALA A 111 -5.41 -15.70 28.03
CA ALA A 111 -5.41 -17.11 27.65
C ALA A 111 -4.08 -17.55 27.02
N VAL A 112 -3.39 -16.66 26.28
CA VAL A 112 -2.05 -16.93 25.73
C VAL A 112 -1.02 -17.11 26.86
N ILE A 113 -1.11 -16.31 27.93
CA ILE A 113 -0.20 -16.41 29.09
C ILE A 113 -0.50 -17.65 29.93
N ALA A 114 -1.77 -18.07 29.98
CA ALA A 114 -2.22 -19.24 30.73
C ALA A 114 -2.00 -20.56 29.99
N ASP A 115 -1.69 -20.55 28.68
CA ASP A 115 -1.44 -21.77 27.92
C ASP A 115 -0.08 -22.38 28.31
N PRO A 116 -0.06 -23.56 28.98
CA PRO A 116 1.18 -24.20 29.41
C PRO A 116 2.07 -24.63 28.24
N SER A 117 1.52 -24.77 27.02
CA SER A 117 2.30 -25.06 25.82
C SER A 117 3.17 -23.88 25.36
N SER A 118 2.87 -22.65 25.80
CA SER A 118 3.72 -21.47 25.60
C SER A 118 4.91 -21.41 26.57
N LEU A 119 4.82 -22.12 27.70
CA LEU A 119 5.81 -22.16 28.79
C LEU A 119 6.63 -23.46 28.79
N SER A 120 6.12 -24.56 28.25
CA SER A 120 6.76 -25.87 28.25
C SER A 120 7.73 -26.06 27.07
N GLY A 121 8.62 -25.09 26.86
CA GLY A 121 9.68 -25.15 25.85
C GLY A 121 10.96 -25.86 26.29
N ASP A 122 11.09 -26.32 27.54
CA ASP A 122 12.34 -26.94 28.02
C ASP A 122 12.18 -27.84 29.27
N GLU A 123 11.48 -28.98 29.15
CA GLU A 123 11.63 -30.07 30.14
C GLU A 123 11.63 -31.47 29.47
N SER A 124 12.37 -31.61 28.37
CA SER A 124 12.86 -32.94 27.95
C SER A 124 14.36 -32.93 27.76
N GLN A 125 15.08 -32.40 28.75
CA GLN A 125 16.50 -32.71 28.92
C GLN A 125 16.62 -34.24 29.05
N PRO A 126 17.22 -34.96 28.09
CA PRO A 126 17.49 -36.38 28.26
C PRO A 126 18.62 -36.49 29.30
N PHE A 127 18.41 -37.34 30.30
CA PHE A 127 19.29 -37.59 31.44
C PHE A 127 20.78 -37.39 31.17
N PRO A 128 21.52 -36.67 32.04
CA PRO A 128 22.95 -36.52 31.89
C PRO A 128 23.59 -37.90 32.02
N TYR A 129 24.36 -38.29 31.01
CA TYR A 129 25.20 -39.49 31.06
C TYR A 129 26.14 -39.33 32.26
N PHE A 130 25.80 -39.98 33.37
CA PHE A 130 26.69 -40.10 34.51
C PHE A 130 27.97 -40.77 34.02
N THR A 131 29.06 -40.01 34.09
CA THR A 131 30.44 -40.49 34.01
C THR A 131 30.67 -41.60 35.04
N ILE A 132 31.01 -42.80 34.56
CA ILE A 132 32.06 -43.66 35.14
C ILE A 132 32.80 -44.33 34.01
#